data_AF-A0A2V5SRL6-F1
#
_entry.id   AF-A0A2V5SRL6-F1
#
_cell.length_a   1.000
_cell.length_b   1.000
_cell.length_c   1.000
_cell.angle_alpha   90.00
_cell.angle_beta   90.00
_cell.angle_gamma   90.00
#
_symmetry.space_group_name_H-M   'P 1'
#
loop_
_entity.id
_entity.type
_entity.pdbx_description
1 polymer ?
#
loop_
_entity_poly.entity_id
_entity_poly.type
_entity_poly.pdbx_seq_one_letter_code
_entity_poly.pdbx_strand_id
1 'polypeptide(L)'
;MMSMSPANGETTSLSPPQCVRRVIAVAALGTTLLLMRAIDPIIAGAWLPFHPSCGAVTGLPCIFCGMTRALHFLVNGDFDRALYFNWLAFPLIAGVICLSLLLTIEIALRRKLLHFYLVASISSRRLAIILLTVAALWAVQVYLAISQHKRELLNPHGPLYAVFVK
;
A
#
# COMPACT_ATOMS: atom_id res chain seq x y z
N MET A 1 -13.91 16.26 -46.91
CA MET A 1 -13.83 17.10 -45.70
C MET A 1 -14.35 16.31 -44.52
N MET A 2 -13.46 15.66 -43.76
CA MET A 2 -13.79 14.97 -42.52
C MET A 2 -14.05 16.03 -41.44
N SER A 3 -15.30 16.17 -41.03
CA SER A 3 -15.70 17.01 -39.91
C SER A 3 -15.24 16.36 -38.61
N MET A 4 -14.17 16.88 -38.00
CA MET A 4 -13.80 16.58 -36.62
C MET A 4 -14.81 17.29 -35.71
N SER A 5 -15.80 16.54 -35.22
CA SER A 5 -16.68 16.97 -34.15
C SER A 5 -15.85 17.14 -32.86
N PRO A 6 -15.97 18.27 -32.14
CA PRO A 6 -15.23 18.46 -30.90
C PRO A 6 -15.81 17.52 -29.84
N ALA A 7 -14.96 16.68 -29.26
CA ALA A 7 -15.29 15.91 -28.08
C ALA A 7 -15.58 16.90 -26.93
N ASN A 8 -16.85 17.26 -26.76
CA ASN A 8 -17.34 17.94 -25.58
C ASN A 8 -16.97 17.06 -24.38
N GLY A 9 -15.97 17.49 -23.62
CA GLY A 9 -15.65 16.91 -22.33
C GLY A 9 -16.83 17.15 -21.39
N GLU A 10 -17.77 16.21 -21.33
CA GLU A 10 -18.77 16.15 -20.28
C GLU A 10 -18.06 16.04 -18.93
N THR A 11 -17.80 17.20 -18.31
CA THR A 11 -17.36 17.27 -16.93
C THR A 11 -18.52 16.77 -16.08
N THR A 12 -18.52 15.48 -15.77
CA THR A 12 -19.52 14.86 -14.90
C THR A 12 -19.44 15.51 -13.53
N SER A 13 -20.44 16.32 -13.19
CA SER A 13 -20.56 16.99 -11.90
C SER A 13 -20.72 15.95 -10.80
N LEU A 14 -20.11 16.22 -9.64
CA LEU A 14 -20.15 15.30 -8.51
C LEU A 14 -21.52 15.35 -7.82
N SER A 15 -22.21 14.20 -7.72
CA SER A 15 -23.51 14.18 -7.04
C SER A 15 -23.37 14.31 -5.52
N PRO A 16 -24.40 14.82 -4.80
CA PRO A 16 -24.37 14.93 -3.34
C PRO A 16 -23.96 13.65 -2.60
N PRO A 17 -24.49 12.45 -2.92
CA PRO A 17 -24.07 11.22 -2.24
C PRO A 17 -22.63 10.81 -2.57
N GLN A 18 -22.13 11.11 -3.77
CA GLN A 18 -20.73 10.86 -4.13
C GLN A 18 -19.77 11.76 -3.35
N CYS A 19 -20.14 13.02 -3.13
CA CYS A 19 -19.36 13.93 -2.30
C CYS A 19 -19.23 13.40 -0.87
N VAL A 20 -20.34 12.98 -0.25
CA VAL A 20 -20.34 12.42 1.12
C VAL A 20 -19.43 11.20 1.20
N ARG A 21 -19.53 10.27 0.25
CA ARG A 21 -18.65 9.08 0.20
C ARG A 21 -17.16 9.45 0.11
N ARG A 22 -16.80 10.48 -0.66
CA ARG A 22 -15.42 10.93 -0.80
C ARG A 22 -14.90 11.61 0.46
N VAL A 23 -15.74 12.40 1.14
CA VAL A 23 -15.41 12.98 2.45
C VAL A 23 -15.16 11.87 3.47
N ILE A 24 -16.04 10.87 3.54
CA ILE A 24 -15.87 9.70 4.41
C ILE A 24 -14.56 8.97 4.09
N ALA A 25 -14.24 8.76 2.81
CA ALA A 25 -13.00 8.10 2.40
C ALA A 25 -11.75 8.88 2.84
N VAL A 26 -11.70 10.20 2.61
CA VAL A 26 -10.60 11.05 3.06
C VAL A 26 -10.49 11.06 4.58
N ALA A 27 -11.62 11.17 5.29
CA ALA A 27 -11.64 11.12 6.75
C ALA A 27 -11.14 9.77 7.28
N ALA A 28 -11.57 8.65 6.68
CA ALA A 28 -11.11 7.32 7.07
C ALA A 28 -9.61 7.12 6.83
N LEU A 29 -9.07 7.60 5.71
CA LEU A 29 -7.64 7.57 5.42
C LEU A 29 -6.85 8.41 6.43
N GLY A 30 -7.31 9.64 6.68
CA GLY A 30 -6.69 10.54 7.68
C GLY A 30 -6.69 9.93 9.07
N THR A 31 -7.84 9.42 9.53
CA THR A 31 -7.96 8.74 10.83
C THR A 31 -7.05 7.50 10.91
N THR A 32 -6.95 6.71 9.84
CA THR A 32 -6.05 5.55 9.81
C THR A 32 -4.59 5.97 9.97
N LEU A 33 -4.15 7.03 9.30
CA LEU A 33 -2.78 7.55 9.44
C LEU A 33 -2.52 8.11 10.85
N LEU A 34 -3.51 8.78 11.44
CA LEU A 34 -3.41 9.27 12.82
C LEU A 34 -3.31 8.12 13.83
N LEU A 35 -4.13 7.07 13.66
CA LEU A 35 -4.04 5.87 14.49
C LEU A 35 -2.68 5.19 14.33
N MET A 36 -2.18 5.06 13.10
CA MET A 36 -0.84 4.53 12.85
C MET A 36 0.24 5.38 13.51
N ARG A 37 0.07 6.70 13.60
CA ARG A 37 1.03 7.58 14.30
C ARG A 37 0.97 7.38 15.82
N ALA A 38 -0.23 7.27 16.38
CA ALA A 38 -0.47 7.26 17.81
C ALA A 38 -0.25 5.88 18.48
N ILE A 39 -0.51 4.80 17.75
CA ILE A 39 -0.44 3.42 18.28
C ILE A 39 0.87 2.79 17.82
N ASP A 40 1.72 2.43 18.77
CA ASP A 40 2.93 1.65 18.49
C ASP A 40 2.53 0.22 18.05
N PRO A 41 2.80 -0.18 16.80
CA PRO A 41 2.45 -1.51 16.30
C PRO A 41 3.18 -2.64 17.02
N ILE A 42 4.30 -2.37 17.71
CA ILE A 42 5.04 -3.36 18.51
C ILE A 42 4.23 -3.72 19.76
N ILE A 43 3.71 -2.71 20.46
CA ILE A 43 2.88 -2.89 21.65
C ILE A 43 1.52 -3.49 21.27
N ALA A 44 0.90 -3.00 20.19
CA ALA A 44 -0.35 -3.54 19.70
C ALA A 44 -0.22 -5.02 19.25
N GLY A 45 0.96 -5.42 18.77
CA GLY A 45 1.26 -6.81 18.43
C GLY A 45 1.21 -7.76 19.64
N ALA A 46 1.46 -7.26 20.85
CA ALA A 46 1.33 -8.05 22.08
C ALA A 46 -0.13 -8.24 22.53
N TRP A 47 -1.07 -7.45 22.00
CA TRP A 47 -2.49 -7.53 22.34
C TRP A 47 -3.21 -8.60 21.53
N LEU A 48 -2.58 -9.07 20.45
CA LEU A 48 -3.12 -10.10 19.58
C LEU A 48 -2.55 -11.47 20.01
N PRO A 49 -3.40 -12.48 20.26
CA PRO A 49 -2.96 -13.82 20.66
C PRO A 49 -2.22 -14.58 19.55
N PHE A 50 -2.24 -14.06 18.32
CA PHE A 50 -1.54 -14.61 17.18
C PHE A 50 -0.73 -13.51 16.51
N HIS A 51 0.47 -13.84 16.04
CA HIS A 51 1.25 -12.98 15.14
C HIS A 51 0.92 -13.37 13.69
N PRO A 52 -0.03 -12.69 13.01
CA PRO A 52 -0.51 -13.11 11.68
C PRO A 52 0.48 -12.78 10.55
N SER A 53 1.76 -12.62 10.84
CA SER A 53 2.74 -12.34 9.79
C SER A 53 3.02 -13.63 9.02
N CYS A 54 3.06 -13.55 7.69
CA CYS A 54 3.42 -14.72 6.88
C CYS A 54 4.80 -15.27 7.26
N GLY A 55 5.74 -14.40 7.67
CA GLY A 55 7.05 -14.82 8.18
C GLY A 55 6.98 -15.67 9.45
N ALA A 56 6.03 -15.39 10.35
CA ALA A 56 5.82 -16.20 11.54
C ALA A 56 5.33 -17.62 11.19
N VAL A 57 4.56 -17.77 10.12
CA VAL A 57 4.01 -19.08 9.69
C VAL A 57 4.97 -19.84 8.77
N THR A 58 5.54 -19.18 7.77
CA THR A 58 6.31 -19.84 6.70
C THR A 58 7.81 -19.86 6.97
N GLY A 59 8.33 -18.96 7.82
CA GLY A 59 9.77 -18.76 8.02
C GLY A 59 10.38 -17.65 7.15
N LEU A 60 9.66 -17.17 6.14
CA LEU A 60 10.14 -16.13 5.22
C LEU A 60 9.18 -14.93 5.14
N PRO A 61 9.69 -13.69 5.07
CA PRO A 61 8.84 -12.53 4.94
C PRO A 61 8.15 -12.49 3.58
N CYS A 62 6.87 -12.15 3.63
CA CYS A 62 6.06 -11.74 2.50
C CYS A 62 6.36 -10.28 2.08
N ILE A 63 5.89 -9.88 0.90
CA ILE A 63 6.08 -8.51 0.38
C ILE A 63 5.50 -7.41 1.31
N PHE A 64 4.46 -7.75 2.09
CA PHE A 64 3.81 -6.85 3.05
C PHE A 64 4.27 -7.06 4.50
N CYS A 65 5.23 -7.94 4.72
CA CYS A 65 5.70 -8.22 6.07
C CYS A 65 6.48 -6.99 6.59
N GLY A 66 6.24 -6.61 7.85
CA GLY A 66 6.77 -5.36 8.42
C GLY A 66 6.09 -4.08 7.94
N MET A 67 5.05 -4.15 7.10
CA MET A 67 4.45 -2.97 6.47
C MET A 67 3.89 -1.95 7.48
N THR A 68 3.14 -2.43 8.48
CA THR A 68 2.56 -1.57 9.53
C THR A 68 3.63 -0.85 10.35
N ARG A 69 4.73 -1.54 10.68
CA ARG A 69 5.88 -0.94 11.39
C ARG A 69 6.56 0.12 10.52
N ALA A 70 6.78 -0.20 9.25
CA ALA A 70 7.38 0.73 8.30
C ALA A 70 6.53 2.00 8.13
N LEU A 71 5.21 1.86 8.00
CA LEU A 71 4.29 3.00 7.92
C LEU A 71 4.27 3.83 9.22
N HIS A 72 4.27 3.19 10.40
CA HIS A 72 4.36 3.88 11.68
C HIS A 72 5.62 4.76 11.76
N PHE A 73 6.79 4.21 11.44
CA PHE A 73 8.04 4.97 11.43
C PHE A 73 8.03 6.07 10.37
N LEU A 74 7.51 5.78 9.18
CA LEU A 74 7.43 6.73 8.07
C LEU A 74 6.55 7.95 8.41
N VAL A 75 5.38 7.71 9.02
CA VAL A 75 4.47 8.77 9.47
C VAL A 75 5.04 9.54 10.67
N ASN A 76 5.91 8.93 11.46
CA ASN A 76 6.66 9.60 12.54
C ASN A 76 7.91 10.35 12.07
N GLY A 77 8.30 10.21 10.79
CA GLY A 77 9.48 10.87 10.20
C GLY A 77 10.79 10.09 10.35
N ASP A 78 10.74 8.85 10.83
CA ASP A 78 11.91 7.98 10.91
C ASP A 78 12.04 7.16 9.62
N PHE A 79 12.66 7.79 8.61
CA PHE A 79 12.81 7.21 7.27
C PHE A 79 13.74 6.00 7.25
N ASP A 80 14.78 6.00 8.09
CA ASP A 80 15.78 4.93 8.15
C ASP A 80 15.13 3.64 8.65
N ARG A 81 14.37 3.72 9.76
CA ARG A 81 13.62 2.56 10.26
C ARG A 81 12.51 2.16 9.31
N ALA A 82 11.82 3.11 8.66
CA ALA A 82 10.81 2.79 7.67
C ALA A 82 11.38 1.97 6.50
N LEU A 83 12.53 2.38 5.96
CA LEU A 83 13.22 1.69 4.88
C LEU A 83 13.72 0.31 5.35
N TYR A 84 14.24 0.23 6.58
CA TYR A 84 14.67 -1.02 7.19
C TYR A 84 13.52 -2.03 7.29
N PHE A 85 12.31 -1.62 7.70
CA PHE A 85 11.21 -2.58 7.82
C PHE A 85 10.59 -2.96 6.48
N ASN A 86 10.22 -1.96 5.66
CA ASN A 86 9.63 -2.22 4.36
C ASN A 86 9.69 -0.97 3.47
N TRP A 87 10.58 -0.97 2.48
CA TRP A 87 10.71 0.13 1.54
C TRP A 87 9.44 0.39 0.68
N LEU A 88 8.54 -0.59 0.56
CA LEU A 88 7.25 -0.38 -0.13
C LEU A 88 6.31 0.57 0.64
N ALA A 89 6.67 0.97 1.87
CA ALA A 89 5.95 2.00 2.62
C ALA A 89 5.91 3.33 1.89
N PHE A 90 7.00 3.68 1.20
CA PHE A 90 7.14 4.95 0.50
C PHE A 90 6.17 5.07 -0.69
N PRO A 91 6.14 4.15 -1.67
CA PRO A 91 5.15 4.24 -2.75
C PRO A 91 3.72 4.09 -2.24
N LEU A 92 3.49 3.31 -1.18
CA LEU A 92 2.16 3.17 -0.58
C LEU A 92 1.66 4.49 0.02
N ILE A 93 2.46 5.14 0.87
CA ILE A 93 2.06 6.41 1.49
C ILE A 93 1.93 7.51 0.42
N ALA A 94 2.80 7.53 -0.59
CA ALA A 94 2.70 8.46 -1.71
C ALA A 94 1.39 8.26 -2.48
N GLY A 95 0.99 7.02 -2.72
CA GLY A 95 -0.30 6.67 -3.32
C GLY A 95 -1.49 7.13 -2.47
N VAL A 96 -1.43 6.94 -1.15
CA VAL A 96 -2.47 7.38 -0.20
C VAL A 96 -2.58 8.91 -0.19
N ILE A 97 -1.46 9.64 -0.14
CA ILE A 97 -1.43 11.10 -0.18
C ILE A 97 -1.99 11.60 -1.51
N CYS A 98 -1.52 11.06 -2.63
CA CYS A 98 -1.99 11.43 -3.96
C CYS A 98 -3.49 11.19 -4.11
N LEU A 99 -3.99 10.01 -3.71
CA LEU A 99 -5.41 9.68 -3.73
C LEU A 99 -6.22 10.66 -2.85
N SER A 100 -5.75 10.94 -1.64
CA SER A 100 -6.44 11.85 -0.71
C SER A 100 -6.50 13.28 -1.25
N LEU A 101 -5.42 13.75 -1.89
CA LEU A 101 -5.36 15.05 -2.55
C LEU A 101 -6.33 15.09 -3.74
N LEU A 102 -6.33 14.07 -4.60
CA LEU A 102 -7.26 13.99 -5.72
C LEU A 102 -8.70 14.01 -5.24
N LEU A 103 -9.06 13.21 -4.25
CA LEU A 103 -10.41 13.19 -3.68
C LEU A 103 -10.79 14.55 -3.10
N THR A 104 -9.88 15.22 -2.40
CA THR A 104 -10.09 16.58 -1.85
C THR A 104 -10.30 17.61 -2.96
N ILE A 105 -9.48 17.56 -4.01
CA ILE A 105 -9.62 18.44 -5.19
C ILE A 105 -10.97 18.21 -5.88
N GLU A 106 -11.40 16.95 -6.02
CA GLU A 106 -12.70 16.63 -6.62
C GLU A 106 -13.88 17.13 -5.78
N ILE A 107 -13.76 17.08 -4.45
CA ILE A 107 -14.75 17.66 -3.53
C ILE A 107 -14.80 19.18 -3.70
N ALA A 108 -13.64 19.84 -3.69
CA ALA A 108 -13.52 21.30 -3.81
C ALA A 108 -14.02 21.83 -5.16
N LEU A 109 -13.66 21.15 -6.25
CA LEU A 109 -14.05 21.53 -7.61
C LEU A 109 -15.43 21.02 -8.01
N ARG A 110 -16.08 20.18 -7.17
CA ARG A 110 -17.35 19.48 -7.48
C ARG A 110 -17.34 18.74 -8.82
N ARG A 111 -16.16 18.28 -9.26
CA ARG A 111 -15.94 17.62 -10.54
C ARG A 111 -15.36 16.23 -10.32
N LYS A 112 -15.78 15.28 -11.14
CA LYS A 112 -15.22 13.93 -11.14
C LYS A 112 -13.98 13.86 -12.04
N LEU A 113 -12.81 13.87 -11.43
CA LEU A 113 -11.50 13.70 -12.08
C LEU A 113 -11.12 12.22 -12.18
N LEU A 114 -11.42 11.45 -11.14
CA LEU A 114 -11.17 10.01 -11.04
C LEU A 114 -12.27 9.26 -11.79
N HIS A 115 -12.02 9.03 -13.09
CA HIS A 115 -12.78 8.06 -13.86
C HIS A 115 -12.24 6.66 -13.56
N PHE A 116 -13.11 5.78 -13.06
CA PHE A 116 -12.82 4.36 -12.76
C PHE A 116 -12.34 3.54 -13.98
N TYR A 117 -12.30 4.15 -15.17
CA TYR A 117 -11.80 3.56 -16.40
C TYR A 117 -10.32 3.16 -16.33
N LEU A 118 -9.55 3.71 -15.38
CA LEU A 118 -8.17 3.29 -15.10
C LEU A 118 -8.04 1.82 -14.66
N VAL A 119 -9.12 1.20 -14.19
CA VAL A 119 -9.15 -0.21 -13.73
C VAL A 119 -9.79 -1.15 -14.78
N ALA A 120 -10.45 -0.61 -15.82
CA ALA A 120 -11.46 -1.35 -16.58
C ALA A 120 -10.96 -2.11 -17.84
N SER A 121 -9.65 -2.31 -18.03
CA SER A 121 -9.16 -3.29 -19.03
C SER A 121 -7.80 -3.86 -18.63
N ILE A 122 -7.83 -4.76 -17.65
CA ILE A 122 -6.68 -5.62 -17.37
C ILE A 122 -6.62 -6.68 -18.47
N SER A 123 -5.81 -6.40 -19.49
CA SER A 123 -5.40 -7.39 -20.49
C SER A 123 -4.54 -8.47 -19.81
N SER A 124 -4.61 -9.71 -20.30
CA SER A 124 -3.78 -10.84 -19.83
C SER A 124 -2.29 -10.50 -19.82
N ARG A 125 -1.82 -9.68 -20.78
CA ARG A 125 -0.43 -9.21 -20.83
C ARG A 125 -0.10 -8.27 -19.67
N ARG A 126 -1.00 -7.36 -19.32
CA ARG A 126 -0.83 -6.45 -18.16
C ARG A 126 -0.86 -7.23 -16.85
N LEU A 127 -1.76 -8.21 -16.74
CA LEU A 127 -1.82 -9.09 -15.58
C LEU A 127 -0.50 -9.86 -15.40
N ALA A 128 0.03 -10.44 -16.47
CA ALA A 128 1.32 -11.14 -16.44
C ALA A 128 2.47 -10.21 -16.00
N ILE A 129 2.52 -8.98 -16.51
CA ILE A 129 3.52 -7.99 -16.09
C ILE A 129 3.37 -7.64 -14.61
N ILE A 130 2.14 -7.43 -14.13
CA ILE A 130 1.87 -7.14 -12.71
C ILE A 130 2.33 -8.30 -11.83
N LEU A 131 1.96 -9.54 -12.18
CA LEU A 131 2.36 -10.75 -11.44
C LEU A 131 3.89 -10.92 -11.41
N LEU A 132 4.55 -10.73 -12.55
CA LEU A 132 6.01 -10.82 -12.64
C LEU A 132 6.71 -9.73 -11.81
N THR A 133 6.16 -8.51 -11.82
CA THR A 133 6.67 -7.39 -11.01
C THR A 133 6.51 -7.69 -9.52
N VAL A 134 5.34 -8.18 -9.09
CA VAL A 134 5.09 -8.58 -7.70
C VAL A 134 6.03 -9.70 -7.27
N ALA A 135 6.26 -10.70 -8.12
CA ALA A 135 7.20 -11.79 -7.87
C ALA A 135 8.64 -11.29 -7.72
N ALA A 136 9.09 -10.38 -8.59
CA ALA A 136 10.41 -9.78 -8.51
C ALA A 136 10.58 -8.93 -7.22
N LEU A 137 9.58 -8.12 -6.88
CA LEU A 137 9.58 -7.33 -5.63
C LEU A 137 9.63 -8.22 -4.39
N TRP A 138 8.91 -9.34 -4.40
CA TRP A 138 8.98 -10.32 -3.34
C TRP A 138 10.38 -10.95 -3.23
N ALA A 139 11.00 -11.34 -4.35
CA ALA A 139 12.33 -11.92 -4.35
C ALA A 139 13.39 -10.94 -3.79
N VAL A 140 13.30 -9.66 -4.16
CA VAL A 140 14.16 -8.59 -3.61
C VAL A 140 13.96 -8.44 -2.10
N GLN A 141 12.70 -8.46 -1.63
CA GLN A 141 12.42 -8.38 -0.19
C GLN A 141 12.98 -9.57 0.60
N VAL A 142 12.82 -10.80 0.07
CA VAL A 142 13.40 -12.00 0.69
C VAL A 142 14.93 -11.91 0.71
N TYR A 143 15.56 -11.52 -0.41
CA TYR A 143 17.00 -11.33 -0.49
C TYR A 143 17.51 -10.29 0.53
N LEU A 144 16.85 -9.14 0.64
CA LEU A 144 17.21 -8.10 1.61
C LEU A 144 17.01 -8.56 3.06
N ALA A 145 15.96 -9.34 3.33
CA ALA A 145 15.73 -9.86 4.67
C ALA A 145 16.79 -10.88 5.09
N ILE A 146 17.20 -11.77 4.17
CA ILE A 146 18.26 -12.75 4.41
C ILE A 146 19.62 -12.07 4.54
N SER A 147 20.00 -11.22 3.56
CA SER A 147 21.30 -10.54 3.57
C SER A 147 21.49 -9.62 4.76
N GLN A 148 20.46 -8.87 5.17
CA GLN A 148 20.53 -7.99 6.34
C GLN A 148 20.20 -8.68 7.66
N HIS A 149 20.01 -10.00 7.67
CA HIS A 149 19.75 -10.80 8.88
C HIS A 149 18.67 -10.18 9.76
N LYS A 150 17.54 -9.78 9.17
CA LYS A 150 16.42 -9.17 9.90
C LYS A 150 15.71 -10.25 10.74
N ARG A 151 16.32 -10.63 11.86
CA ARG A 151 15.85 -11.71 12.75
C ARG A 151 14.43 -11.46 13.28
N GLU A 152 14.00 -10.20 13.33
CA GLU A 152 12.64 -9.81 13.71
C GLU A 152 11.56 -10.19 12.66
N LEU A 153 11.98 -10.48 11.42
CA LEU A 153 11.09 -10.79 10.30
C LEU A 153 11.22 -12.25 9.84
N LEU A 154 12.27 -12.95 10.29
CA LEU A 154 12.56 -14.34 9.96
C LEU A 154 12.15 -15.23 11.14
N ASN A 155 11.45 -16.33 10.87
CA ASN A 155 11.20 -17.35 11.87
C ASN A 155 12.11 -18.56 11.62
N PRO A 156 13.13 -18.80 12.46
CA PRO A 156 14.06 -19.91 12.29
C PRO A 156 13.39 -21.29 12.45
N HIS A 157 12.23 -21.34 13.10
CA HIS A 157 11.41 -22.55 13.23
C HIS A 157 10.46 -22.77 12.05
N GLY A 158 10.44 -21.86 11.08
CA GLY A 158 9.58 -21.95 9.91
C GLY A 158 10.11 -22.93 8.86
N PRO A 159 9.22 -23.64 8.13
CA PRO A 159 9.60 -24.68 7.18
C PRO A 159 10.46 -24.17 6.03
N LEU A 160 10.27 -22.92 5.59
CA LEU A 160 11.05 -22.35 4.49
C LEU A 160 12.40 -21.78 4.94
N TYR A 161 12.57 -21.44 6.22
CA TYR A 161 13.84 -20.87 6.70
C TYR A 161 15.00 -21.85 6.53
N ALA A 162 14.80 -23.12 6.88
CA ALA A 162 15.81 -24.18 6.78
C ALA A 162 16.24 -24.49 5.33
N VAL A 163 15.40 -24.15 4.34
CA VAL A 163 15.67 -24.39 2.91
C VAL A 163 16.50 -23.25 2.30
N PHE A 164 16.28 -22.01 2.75
CA PHE A 164 16.86 -20.81 2.13
C PHE A 164 18.04 -20.20 2.89
N VAL A 165 18.23 -20.51 4.18
CA VAL A 165 19.26 -19.88 5.05
C VAL A 165 20.33 -20.89 5.47
N LYS A 166 20.81 -21.71 4.52
CA LYS A 166 21.80 -22.76 4.77
C LYS A 166 23.22 -22.29 4.55
#